data_AF-A0AA43D3C1-F1
#
_entry.id   AF-A0AA43D3C1-F1
#
_cell.length_a   1.000
_cell.length_b   1.000
_cell.length_c   1.000
_cell.angle_alpha   90.00
_cell.angle_beta   90.00
_cell.angle_gamma   90.00
#
_symmetry.space_group_name_H-M   'P 1'
#
loop_
_entity.id
_entity.type
_entity.pdbx_description
1 polymer ?
#
loop_
_entity_poly.entity_id
_entity_poly.type
_entity_poly.pdbx_seq_one_letter_code
_entity_poly.pdbx_strand_id
1 'polypeptide(L)'
;MLATRIRQKDSVFYFASYPAKDVLERVRFISRFYGEGEEIAPQNLPRHDEIAQFISRVERTDEAFQRQMSKSKVRQLRNFYEMAVSQPPIPGTVLLFTSDELRFTALSGQDAVGHLAEPASKYLIIDGQHRLAALKFYL
;
A
#
# COMPACT_ATOMS: atom_id res chain seq x y z
N MET A 1 -1.12 -1.92 17.42
CA MET A 1 -1.08 -3.12 16.56
C MET A 1 -0.09 -4.15 17.12
N LEU A 2 -0.41 -5.45 17.08
CA LEU A 2 0.56 -6.51 17.43
C LEU A 2 1.54 -6.69 16.26
N ALA A 3 2.84 -6.70 16.55
CA ALA A 3 3.88 -6.73 15.54
C ALA A 3 5.09 -7.56 15.98
N THR A 4 5.79 -8.10 14.99
CA THR A 4 7.12 -8.71 15.12
C THR A 4 8.15 -7.72 14.59
N ARG A 5 9.07 -7.29 15.44
CA ARG A 5 10.22 -6.46 15.12
C ARG A 5 11.33 -7.34 14.52
N ILE A 6 11.76 -6.99 13.32
CA ILE A 6 12.82 -7.68 12.57
C ILE A 6 13.94 -6.68 12.31
N ARG A 7 15.19 -7.07 12.56
CA ARG A 7 16.35 -6.27 12.16
C ARG A 7 16.95 -6.88 10.91
N GLN A 8 17.09 -6.09 9.85
CA GLN A 8 17.70 -6.51 8.60
C GLN A 8 18.70 -5.45 8.15
N LYS A 9 19.98 -5.86 8.01
CA LYS A 9 21.11 -4.92 7.91
C LYS A 9 21.04 -3.91 9.07
N ASP A 10 21.22 -2.62 8.79
CA ASP A 10 21.19 -1.53 9.76
C ASP A 10 19.78 -0.93 9.94
N SER A 11 18.73 -1.63 9.50
CA SER A 11 17.34 -1.14 9.55
C SER A 11 16.43 -2.04 10.39
N VAL A 12 15.41 -1.43 10.99
CA VAL A 12 14.37 -2.13 11.75
C VAL A 12 13.08 -2.10 10.94
N PHE A 13 12.48 -3.28 10.79
CA PHE A 13 11.18 -3.49 10.16
C PHE A 13 10.19 -4.01 11.21
N TYR A 14 8.93 -3.70 11.01
CA TYR A 14 7.84 -4.27 11.80
C TYR A 14 6.92 -5.05 10.88
N PHE A 15 6.81 -6.34 11.16
CA PHE A 15 5.84 -7.21 10.52
C PHE A 15 4.56 -7.22 11.36
N ALA A 16 3.44 -6.83 10.78
CA ALA A 16 2.22 -6.71 11.55
C ALA A 16 0.98 -7.05 10.73
N SER A 17 -0.02 -7.61 11.41
CA SER A 17 -1.32 -7.89 10.82
C SER A 17 -2.20 -6.65 10.95
N TYR A 18 -2.79 -6.24 9.83
CA TYR A 18 -3.64 -5.06 9.75
C TYR A 18 -5.00 -5.46 9.15
N PRO A 19 -6.14 -5.05 9.75
CA PRO A 19 -7.44 -5.24 9.11
C PRO A 19 -7.47 -4.59 7.72
N ALA A 20 -8.02 -5.31 6.74
CA ALA A 20 -8.00 -4.91 5.34
C ALA A 20 -8.63 -3.52 5.09
N LYS A 21 -9.74 -3.21 5.75
CA LYS A 21 -10.42 -1.91 5.63
C LYS A 21 -9.55 -0.79 6.24
N ASP A 22 -9.06 -1.02 7.45
CA ASP A 22 -8.31 -0.03 8.20
C ASP A 22 -6.99 0.34 7.51
N VAL A 23 -6.29 -0.62 6.90
CA VAL A 23 -5.03 -0.33 6.17
C VAL A 23 -5.30 0.55 4.95
N LEU A 24 -6.43 0.35 4.25
CA LEU A 24 -6.78 1.16 3.08
C LEU A 24 -7.05 2.63 3.43
N GLU A 25 -7.59 2.89 4.63
CA GLU A 25 -7.78 4.25 5.13
C GLU A 25 -6.45 4.90 5.57
N ARG A 26 -5.48 4.07 5.97
CA ARG A 26 -4.20 4.47 6.54
C ARG A 26 -3.07 4.58 5.52
N VAL A 27 -3.28 4.22 4.25
CA VAL A 27 -2.28 4.39 3.18
C VAL A 27 -2.60 5.59 2.28
N ARG A 28 -1.57 6.19 1.70
CA ARG A 28 -1.68 7.17 0.63
C ARG A 28 -1.24 6.52 -0.69
N PHE A 29 -2.16 6.47 -1.65
CA PHE A 29 -1.81 6.20 -3.04
C PHE A 29 -1.30 7.50 -3.65
N ILE A 30 0.02 7.61 -3.79
CA ILE A 30 0.68 8.78 -4.37
C ILE A 30 1.73 8.30 -5.37
N SER A 31 1.81 9.00 -6.50
CA SER A 31 2.98 9.00 -7.39
C SER A 31 4.00 9.98 -6.79
N ARG A 32 5.29 9.61 -6.67
CA ARG A 32 6.36 10.52 -6.20
C ARG A 32 7.66 10.33 -6.99
N PHE A 33 8.25 11.42 -7.50
CA PHE A 33 9.71 11.59 -7.66
C PHE A 33 10.23 12.85 -6.99
N TYR A 34 11.54 12.85 -6.71
CA TYR A 34 12.38 14.05 -6.59
C TYR A 34 13.18 14.13 -7.90
N GLY A 35 12.74 14.96 -8.85
CA GLY A 35 13.45 15.23 -10.11
C GLY A 35 12.63 16.18 -10.98
N GLU A 36 13.33 17.12 -11.61
CA GLU A 36 12.77 18.32 -12.24
C GLU A 36 11.85 18.04 -13.43
N GLY A 37 10.57 18.38 -13.26
CA GLY A 37 9.68 19.04 -14.22
C GLY A 37 9.41 18.40 -15.58
N GLU A 38 8.37 17.58 -15.70
CA GLU A 38 7.47 17.53 -16.87
C GLU A 38 6.03 17.25 -16.42
N GLU A 39 5.06 18.11 -16.80
CA GLU A 39 3.63 17.91 -16.51
C GLU A 39 2.98 16.97 -17.55
N ILE A 40 2.39 15.85 -17.09
CA ILE A 40 1.64 14.92 -17.94
C ILE A 40 0.25 15.49 -18.28
N ALA A 41 0.00 15.76 -19.56
CA ALA A 41 -1.29 16.25 -20.06
C ALA A 41 -2.47 15.27 -19.83
N PRO A 42 -3.69 15.76 -19.54
CA PRO A 42 -4.84 14.93 -19.20
C PRO A 42 -5.38 14.11 -20.38
N GLN A 43 -5.23 12.78 -20.35
CA GLN A 43 -6.02 11.89 -21.21
C GLN A 43 -7.50 11.88 -20.79
N ASN A 44 -8.41 12.05 -21.76
CA ASN A 44 -9.85 11.85 -21.58
C ASN A 44 -10.12 10.35 -21.42
N LEU A 45 -10.31 9.91 -20.17
CA LEU A 45 -10.64 8.54 -19.86
C LEU A 45 -12.17 8.32 -19.84
N PRO A 46 -12.67 7.17 -20.33
CA PRO A 46 -14.10 6.85 -20.27
C PRO A 46 -14.63 6.88 -18.83
N ARG A 47 -15.79 7.53 -18.61
CA ARG A 47 -16.40 7.68 -17.27
C ARG A 47 -16.75 6.35 -16.57
N HIS A 48 -16.84 5.25 -17.32
CA HIS A 48 -17.17 3.92 -16.78
C HIS A 48 -15.94 3.11 -16.33
N ASP A 49 -14.71 3.56 -16.61
CA ASP A 49 -13.49 2.85 -16.19
C ASP A 49 -12.92 3.48 -14.91
N GLU A 50 -13.48 3.07 -13.77
CA GLU A 50 -13.10 3.54 -12.43
C GLU A 50 -11.62 3.25 -12.09
N ILE A 51 -11.09 2.12 -12.59
CA ILE A 51 -9.68 1.74 -12.43
C ILE A 51 -8.80 2.73 -13.18
N ALA A 52 -9.14 3.06 -14.42
CA ALA A 52 -8.40 4.04 -15.20
C ALA A 52 -8.45 5.43 -14.58
N GLN A 53 -9.60 5.87 -14.07
CA GLN A 53 -9.72 7.17 -13.39
C GLN A 53 -8.92 7.22 -12.09
N PHE A 54 -8.88 6.12 -11.34
CA PHE A 54 -8.06 6.03 -10.14
C PHE A 54 -6.57 6.10 -10.47
N ILE A 55 -6.10 5.30 -11.43
CA ILE A 55 -4.72 5.32 -11.89
C ILE A 55 -4.35 6.72 -12.39
N SER A 56 -5.19 7.36 -13.21
CA SER A 56 -4.90 8.72 -13.70
C SER A 56 -4.85 9.75 -12.58
N ARG A 57 -5.66 9.65 -11.53
CA ARG A 57 -5.56 10.56 -10.37
C ARG A 57 -4.26 10.36 -9.62
N VAL A 58 -3.82 9.11 -9.46
CA VAL A 58 -2.53 8.80 -8.82
C VAL A 58 -1.38 9.30 -9.69
N GLU A 59 -1.42 9.08 -11.01
CA GLU A 59 -0.40 9.49 -11.99
C GLU A 59 -0.37 11.02 -12.23
N ARG A 60 -1.52 11.72 -12.19
CA ARG A 60 -1.60 13.20 -12.27
C ARG A 60 -1.04 13.92 -11.05
N THR A 61 -0.60 13.17 -10.03
CA THR A 61 0.08 13.74 -8.85
C THR A 61 1.61 13.79 -9.05
N ASP A 62 2.04 13.80 -10.31
CA ASP A 62 3.39 14.03 -10.84
C ASP A 62 4.35 12.81 -10.89
N GLU A 63 5.27 12.88 -11.86
CA GLU A 63 6.04 11.78 -12.46
C GLU A 63 6.95 11.03 -11.46
N ALA A 64 7.04 9.69 -11.54
CA ALA A 64 7.59 8.85 -10.46
C ALA A 64 8.48 7.66 -10.86
N PHE A 65 9.53 7.43 -10.04
CA PHE A 65 10.44 6.26 -10.02
C PHE A 65 9.78 4.94 -9.57
N GLN A 66 8.46 4.90 -9.47
CA GLN A 66 7.71 3.67 -9.22
C GLN A 66 7.33 3.02 -10.55
N ARG A 67 7.20 1.69 -10.56
CA ARG A 67 6.61 1.01 -11.72
C ARG A 67 5.19 1.57 -11.94
N GLN A 68 4.93 2.08 -13.15
CA GLN A 68 3.62 2.56 -13.58
C GLN A 68 2.51 1.57 -13.19
N MET A 69 1.35 2.10 -12.80
CA MET A 69 0.24 1.24 -12.39
C MET A 69 -0.45 0.60 -13.60
N SER A 70 -0.17 -0.68 -13.84
CA SER A 70 -0.81 -1.44 -14.92
C SER A 70 -2.31 -1.70 -14.67
N LYS A 71 -3.16 -1.09 -15.51
CA LYS A 71 -4.63 -1.33 -15.55
C LYS A 71 -4.98 -2.82 -15.64
N SER A 72 -4.30 -3.56 -16.52
CA SER A 72 -4.53 -5.00 -16.72
C SER A 72 -4.20 -5.79 -15.46
N LYS A 73 -3.13 -5.42 -14.75
CA LYS A 73 -2.71 -6.08 -13.51
C LYS A 73 -3.67 -5.82 -12.35
N VAL A 74 -4.18 -4.59 -12.21
CA VAL A 74 -5.22 -4.26 -11.21
C VAL A 74 -6.51 -5.04 -11.51
N ARG A 75 -6.94 -5.09 -12.78
CA ARG A 75 -8.14 -5.83 -13.20
C ARG A 75 -7.98 -7.34 -12.95
N GLN A 76 -6.83 -7.92 -13.26
CA GLN A 76 -6.53 -9.33 -12.98
C GLN A 76 -6.63 -9.65 -11.48
N LEU A 77 -6.07 -8.79 -10.62
CA LEU A 77 -6.13 -8.97 -9.17
C LEU A 77 -7.54 -8.77 -8.61
N ARG A 78 -8.30 -7.79 -9.12
CA ARG A 78 -9.71 -7.62 -8.78
C ARG A 78 -10.52 -8.87 -9.13
N ASN A 79 -10.40 -9.34 -10.37
CA ASN A 79 -11.09 -10.55 -10.83
C ASN A 79 -10.70 -11.78 -10.01
N PHE A 80 -9.43 -11.86 -9.58
CA PHE A 80 -8.97 -12.91 -8.67
C PHE A 80 -9.72 -12.86 -7.33
N TYR A 81 -9.89 -11.69 -6.71
CA TYR A 81 -10.66 -11.55 -5.47
C TYR A 81 -12.16 -11.85 -5.65
N GLU A 82 -12.75 -11.45 -6.78
CA GLU A 82 -14.17 -11.69 -7.08
C GLU A 82 -14.48 -13.17 -7.34
N MET A 83 -13.57 -13.92 -7.99
CA MET A 83 -13.78 -15.33 -8.34
C MET A 83 -13.26 -16.33 -7.29
N ALA A 84 -12.66 -15.85 -6.21
CA ALA A 84 -12.12 -16.69 -5.14
C ALA A 84 -13.25 -17.24 -4.24
N VAL A 85 -13.75 -18.45 -4.55
CA VAL A 85 -14.89 -19.11 -3.85
C VAL A 85 -14.57 -19.50 -2.40
N SER A 86 -13.33 -19.90 -2.11
CA SER A 86 -12.81 -20.07 -0.75
C SER A 86 -11.57 -19.20 -0.65
N GLN A 87 -11.55 -18.23 0.29
CA GLN A 87 -10.45 -17.27 0.41
C GLN A 87 -9.08 -17.95 0.29
N PRO A 88 -8.30 -17.69 -0.77
CA PRO A 88 -6.91 -18.04 -0.78
C PRO A 88 -6.10 -16.76 -0.58
N PRO A 89 -4.82 -16.94 -0.29
CA PRO A 89 -4.15 -16.56 0.94
C PRO A 89 -4.24 -15.06 1.25
N ILE A 90 -4.02 -14.70 2.51
CA ILE A 90 -3.71 -13.34 2.99
C ILE A 90 -3.10 -12.51 1.84
N PRO A 91 -3.68 -11.34 1.47
CA PRO A 91 -3.06 -10.49 0.45
C PRO A 91 -1.61 -10.34 0.84
N GLY A 92 -0.70 -10.84 -0.01
CA GLY A 92 0.69 -11.01 0.39
C GLY A 92 1.26 -9.73 1.00
N THR A 93 2.37 -9.85 1.72
CA THR A 93 2.98 -8.76 2.49
C THR A 93 3.17 -7.49 1.66
N VAL A 94 2.63 -6.36 2.12
CA VAL A 94 2.86 -5.04 1.52
C VAL A 94 3.94 -4.32 2.31
N LEU A 95 4.75 -3.50 1.64
CA LEU A 95 5.79 -2.71 2.31
C LEU A 95 5.32 -1.27 2.44
N LEU A 96 5.14 -0.84 3.69
CA LEU A 96 4.68 0.49 4.05
C LEU A 96 5.80 1.26 4.74
N PHE A 97 5.86 2.56 4.48
CA PHE A 97 6.79 3.48 5.10
C PHE A 97 6.04 4.61 5.80
N THR A 98 6.56 5.05 6.94
CA THR A 98 6.15 6.28 7.61
C THR A 98 7.40 7.01 8.08
N SER A 99 7.36 8.35 8.06
CA SER A 99 8.39 9.19 8.67
C SER A 99 8.22 9.32 10.19
N ASP A 100 7.07 8.89 10.72
CA ASP A 100 6.79 8.92 12.16
C ASP A 100 7.66 7.89 12.89
N GLU A 101 8.29 8.30 14.00
CA GLU A 101 8.95 7.35 14.89
C GLU A 101 7.92 6.55 15.67
N LEU A 102 7.84 5.24 15.39
CA LEU A 102 6.84 4.38 16.00
C LEU A 102 7.33 3.82 17.33
N ARG A 103 6.53 4.03 18.39
CA ARG A 103 6.77 3.41 19.69
C ARG A 103 6.46 1.91 19.62
N PHE A 104 7.43 1.09 19.99
CA PHE A 104 7.28 -0.36 20.15
C PHE A 104 7.48 -0.77 21.60
N THR A 105 6.53 -1.54 22.14
CA THR A 105 6.59 -2.09 23.50
C THR A 105 6.58 -3.61 23.42
N ALA A 106 7.71 -4.24 23.76
CA ALA A 106 7.87 -5.69 23.75
C ALA A 106 6.93 -6.37 24.76
N LEU A 107 6.45 -7.57 24.44
CA LEU A 107 5.75 -8.42 25.38
C LEU A 107 6.72 -8.99 26.40
N SER A 108 6.24 -9.27 27.62
CA SER A 108 7.06 -9.88 28.67
C SER A 108 7.66 -11.20 28.19
N GLY A 109 8.99 -11.30 28.24
CA GLY A 109 9.73 -12.49 27.81
C GLY A 109 9.89 -12.65 26.29
N GLN A 110 9.49 -11.66 25.47
CA GLN A 110 9.67 -11.70 24.01
C GLN A 110 10.22 -10.37 23.46
N ASP A 111 11.53 -10.32 23.20
CA ASP A 111 12.19 -9.08 22.74
C ASP A 111 11.81 -8.63 21.32
N ALA A 112 11.34 -9.58 20.50
CA ALA A 112 11.01 -9.35 19.09
C ALA A 112 9.51 -9.18 18.83
N VAL A 113 8.63 -9.51 19.78
CA VAL A 113 7.17 -9.45 19.59
C VAL A 113 6.58 -8.47 20.57
N GLY A 114 5.71 -7.57 20.09
CA GLY A 114 5.25 -6.46 20.90
C GLY A 114 4.10 -5.68 20.28
N HIS A 115 3.67 -4.66 21.01
CA HIS A 115 2.70 -3.69 20.55
C HIS A 115 3.41 -2.52 19.87
N LEU A 116 3.14 -2.33 18.58
CA LEU A 116 3.55 -1.17 17.80
C LEU A 116 2.42 -0.12 17.82
N ALA A 117 2.78 1.12 18.11
CA ALA A 117 1.88 2.26 17.98
C ALA A 117 1.56 2.53 16.51
N GLU A 118 0.34 2.99 16.23
CA GLU A 118 0.00 3.47 14.89
C GLU A 118 0.67 4.82 14.61
N PRO A 119 1.09 5.09 13.38
CA PRO A 119 1.50 6.42 12.98
C PRO A 119 0.33 7.40 13.06
N ALA A 120 0.66 8.66 13.30
CA ALA A 120 -0.28 9.77 13.15
C ALA A 120 -0.53 10.05 11.66
N SER A 121 0.54 9.98 10.87
CA SER A 121 0.52 10.15 9.41
C SER A 121 0.02 8.87 8.71
N LYS A 122 -0.53 9.04 7.50
CA LYS A 122 -0.79 7.89 6.63
C LYS A 122 0.52 7.34 6.08
N TYR A 123 0.59 6.02 5.91
CA TYR A 123 1.72 5.34 5.30
C TYR A 123 1.89 5.68 3.82
N LEU A 124 3.14 5.73 3.38
CA LEU A 124 3.55 5.65 1.99
C LEU A 124 3.66 4.18 1.57
N ILE A 125 3.16 3.86 0.39
CA ILE A 125 3.28 2.52 -0.17
C ILE A 125 4.61 2.41 -0.91
N ILE A 126 5.52 1.57 -0.42
CA ILE A 126 6.80 1.28 -1.08
C ILE A 126 6.66 0.09 -2.03
N ASP A 127 5.94 -0.95 -1.60
CA ASP A 127 5.60 -2.09 -2.44
C ASP A 127 4.18 -2.59 -2.14
N GLY A 128 3.55 -3.19 -3.15
CA GLY A 128 2.20 -3.76 -3.03
C GLY A 128 1.06 -2.81 -3.40
N GLN A 129 1.34 -1.71 -4.10
CA GLN A 129 0.34 -0.74 -4.54
C GLN A 129 -0.81 -1.35 -5.34
N HIS A 130 -0.53 -2.27 -6.29
CA HIS A 130 -1.59 -2.93 -7.07
C HIS A 130 -2.47 -3.84 -6.22
N ARG A 131 -1.88 -4.46 -5.18
CA ARG A 131 -2.61 -5.32 -4.24
C ARG A 131 -3.56 -4.50 -3.38
N LEU A 132 -3.08 -3.39 -2.82
CA LEU A 132 -3.93 -2.45 -2.08
C LEU A 132 -5.00 -1.80 -2.97
N ALA A 133 -4.67 -1.46 -4.23
CA ALA A 133 -5.64 -0.91 -5.17
C ALA A 133 -6.73 -1.93 -5.52
N ALA A 134 -6.36 -3.19 -5.81
CA ALA A 134 -7.32 -4.25 -6.08
C ALA A 134 -8.21 -4.53 -4.86
N LEU A 135 -7.63 -4.57 -3.66
CA LEU A 135 -8.38 -4.71 -2.41
C LEU A 135 -9.37 -3.55 -2.20
N LYS A 136 -8.98 -2.32 -2.55
CA LYS A 136 -9.86 -1.14 -2.50
C LYS A 136 -11.04 -1.22 -3.47
N PHE A 137 -10.88 -1.84 -4.63
CA PHE A 137 -11.98 -2.04 -5.59
C PHE A 137 -12.86 -3.25 -5.25
N TYR A 138 -12.36 -4.16 -4.42
CA TYR A 138 -13.09 -5.35 -3.99
C TYR A 138 -13.98 -5.11 -2.76
N LEU A 139 -13.50 -4.32 -1.79
CA LEU A 139 -14.19 -4.00 -0.53
C LEU A 139 -15.15 -2.81 -0.66
#